data_AF-A0A661VBH0-F1
#
_entry.id   AF-A0A661VBH0-F1
#
_cell.length_a   1.000
_cell.length_b   1.000
_cell.length_c   1.000
_cell.angle_alpha   90.00
_cell.angle_beta   90.00
_cell.angle_gamma   90.00
#
_symmetry.space_group_name_H-M   'P 1'
#
loop_
_entity.id
_entity.type
_entity.pdbx_description
1 polymer ?
#
loop_
_entity_poly.entity_id
_entity_poly.type
_entity_poly.pdbx_seq_one_letter_code
_entity_poly.pdbx_strand_id
1 'polypeptide(L)' 'MGTPRSYQTQGIVLRQCKLGEFDKIVTIYTPEFGKLRAV' A
#
# COMPACT_ATOMS: atom_id res chain seq x y z
N MET A 1 24.57 -2.42 -3.63
CA MET A 1 23.16 -2.87 -3.54
C MET A 1 22.66 -2.54 -2.15
N GLY A 2 21.70 -1.62 -2.03
CA GLY A 2 21.16 -1.23 -0.72
C GLY A 2 20.33 -2.37 -0.13
N THR A 3 20.46 -2.59 1.17
CA THR A 3 19.65 -3.57 1.91
C THR A 3 18.17 -3.24 1.77
N PRO A 4 17.29 -4.23 1.51
CA PRO A 4 15.85 -4.02 1.43
C PRO A 4 15.35 -3.55 2.80
N ARG A 5 14.57 -2.47 2.81
CA ARG A 5 14.00 -1.91 4.03
C ARG A 5 12.53 -2.28 4.09
N SER A 6 12.18 -3.15 5.02
CA SER A 6 10.79 -3.50 5.31
C SER A 6 10.26 -2.56 6.37
N TYR A 7 9.18 -1.85 6.05
CA TYR A 7 8.49 -0.96 6.97
C TYR A 7 7.08 -1.52 7.20
N GLN A 8 6.72 -1.71 8.46
CA GLN A 8 5.40 -2.19 8.85
C GLN A 8 4.69 -1.08 9.62
N THR A 9 3.47 -0.78 9.20
CA THR A 9 2.62 0.26 9.81
C THR A 9 1.18 -0.22 9.72
N GLN A 10 0.32 0.24 10.63
CA GLN A 10 -1.11 -0.05 10.58
C GLN A 10 -1.81 0.98 9.72
N GLY A 11 -2.67 0.54 8.80
CA GLY A 11 -3.41 1.43 7.92
C GLY A 11 -4.78 0.86 7.57
N ILE A 12 -5.69 1.76 7.20
CA ILE A 12 -7.03 1.41 6.74
C ILE A 12 -7.04 1.42 5.22
N VAL A 13 -7.57 0.36 4.62
CA VAL A 13 -7.76 0.30 3.17
C VAL A 13 -8.95 1.18 2.78
N LEU A 14 -8.67 2.30 2.11
CA LEU A 14 -9.69 3.24 1.64
C LEU A 14 -10.38 2.77 0.35
N ARG A 15 -9.59 2.29 -0.61
CA ARG A 15 -10.09 1.89 -1.93
C ARG A 15 -9.20 0.82 -2.51
N GLN A 16 -9.82 -0.16 -3.16
CA GLN A 16 -9.16 -1.22 -3.90
C GLN A 16 -9.62 -1.12 -5.35
N CYS A 17 -8.69 -1.09 -6.29
CA CYS A 17 -8.98 -1.05 -7.72
C CYS A 17 -8.28 -2.25 -8.37
N LYS A 18 -9.03 -3.15 -9.01
CA LYS A 18 -8.42 -4.22 -9.81
C LYS A 18 -7.71 -3.56 -11.01
N LEU A 19 -6.41 -3.76 -11.11
CA LEU A 19 -5.60 -3.29 -12.24
C LEU A 19 -5.57 -4.34 -13.36
N GLY A 20 -5.66 -5.62 -13.01
CA GLY A 20 -5.73 -6.74 -13.96
C GLY A 20 -6.38 -7.98 -13.34
N GLU A 21 -6.16 -9.15 -13.94
CA GLU A 21 -6.64 -10.43 -13.41
C GLU A 21 -6.00 -10.79 -12.06
N PHE A 22 -4.75 -10.38 -11.83
CA PHE A 22 -3.98 -10.71 -10.64
C PHE A 22 -3.65 -9.50 -9.76
N ASP A 23 -3.46 -8.32 -10.37
CA ASP A 23 -3.03 -7.12 -9.66
C ASP A 23 -4.20 -6.26 -9.15
N LYS A 24 -4.07 -5.77 -7.92
CA LYS A 24 -5.04 -4.88 -7.28
C LYS A 24 -4.31 -3.70 -6.65
N ILE A 25 -4.54 -2.50 -7.18
CA ILE A 25 -4.09 -1.28 -6.52
C ILE A 25 -4.88 -1.06 -5.25
N VAL A 26 -4.19 -1.02 -4.12
CA VAL A 26 -4.77 -0.74 -2.81
C VAL A 26 -4.33 0.64 -2.36
N THR A 27 -5.31 1.51 -2.09
CA THR A 27 -5.08 2.80 -1.45
C THR A 27 -5.24 2.61 0.05
N ILE A 28 -4.13 2.73 0.78
CA ILE A 28 -4.03 2.53 2.22
C ILE A 28 -3.85 3.90 2.86
N TYR A 29 -4.63 4.22 3.87
CA TYR A 29 -4.38 5.39 4.70
C TYR A 29 -3.77 4.93 6.02
N THR A 30 -2.52 5.28 6.21
CA THR A 30 -1.81 5.10 7.47
C THR A 30 -1.85 6.40 8.25
N PRO A 31 -2.13 6.37 9.56
CA PRO A 31 -2.09 7.58 10.39
C PRO A 31 -0.67 8.17 10.47
N GLU A 32 0.36 7.34 10.30
CA GLU A 32 1.77 7.72 10.46
C GLU A 32 2.37 8.32 9.18
N PHE A 33 2.00 7.79 8.01
CA PHE A 33 2.58 8.17 6.71
C PHE A 33 1.56 8.76 5.72
N GLY A 34 0.30 8.94 6.14
CA GLY A 34 -0.77 9.48 5.33
C GLY A 34 -1.29 8.48 4.28
N LYS A 35 -1.62 8.98 3.08
CA LYS A 35 -2.24 8.19 2.01
C LYS A 35 -1.17 7.51 1.14
N LEU A 36 -1.05 6.20 1.27
CA LEU A 36 -0.22 5.36 0.43
C LEU A 36 -1.04 4.65 -0.66
N ARG A 37 -0.40 4.42 -1.81
CA ARG A 37 -0.92 3.57 -2.88
C ARG A 37 0.09 2.46 -3.13
N ALA A 38 -0.36 1.22 -3.02
CA ALA A 38 0.41 0.02 -3.32
C ALA A 38 -0.24 -0.75 -4.47
N VAL A 39 0.57 -1.49 -5.23
CA VAL A 39 0.17 -2.44 -6.29
C VAL A 39 0.23 -3.85 -5.72
#